data_AF-G4Z7Z2-F1
#
_entry.id   AF-G4Z7Z2-F1
#
_cell.length_a   1.000
_cell.length_b   1.000
_cell.length_c   1.000
_cell.angle_alpha   90.00
_cell.angle_beta   90.00
_cell.angle_gamma   90.00
#
_symmetry.space_group_name_H-M   'P 1'
#
loop_
_entity.id
_entity.type
_entity.pdbx_description
1 polymer ?
#
loop_
_entity_poly.entity_id
_entity_poly.type
_entity_poly.pdbx_seq_one_letter_code
_entity_poly.pdbx_strand_id
1 'polypeptide(L)'
;MPSQLGPVLGRSSYIDDIAHGAPTWDQLCEDLNALVFRFRYWNIPVTSLPKSEFGKLSIPYLSHETSAEGLRATPKIAKGSFLGSLNYYHKFIEDFPVVAVVLYELTDEQVKSCAKFD
;
A
#
# COMPACT_ATOMS: atom_id res chain seq x y z
N MET A 1 -16.74 26.54 22.31
CA MET A 1 -16.84 25.07 22.52
C MET A 1 -17.20 24.45 21.18
N PRO A 2 -16.33 23.64 20.54
CA PRO A 2 -16.73 22.91 19.35
C PRO A 2 -17.72 21.82 19.76
N SER A 3 -18.79 21.67 18.99
CA SER A 3 -19.81 20.63 19.14
C SER A 3 -19.18 19.24 19.20
N GLN A 4 -19.57 18.42 20.17
CA GLN A 4 -19.24 16.99 20.21
C GLN A 4 -19.67 16.33 18.89
N LEU A 5 -18.72 16.12 17.99
CA LEU A 5 -18.91 15.26 16.83
C LEU A 5 -18.99 13.83 17.35
N GLY A 6 -20.17 13.22 17.19
CA GLY A 6 -20.41 11.84 17.62
C GLY A 6 -19.46 10.85 16.91
N PRO A 7 -19.27 9.65 17.48
CA PRO A 7 -18.40 8.64 16.90
C PRO A 7 -18.77 8.36 15.44
N VAL A 8 -17.78 8.33 14.55
CA VAL A 8 -17.95 7.97 13.13
C VAL A 8 -18.10 6.45 12.99
N LEU A 9 -19.02 5.85 13.74
CA LEU A 9 -19.40 4.46 13.62
C LEU A 9 -20.35 4.33 12.42
N GLY A 10 -19.89 3.70 11.34
CA GLY A 10 -20.69 3.40 10.15
C GLY A 10 -20.27 4.11 8.86
N ARG A 11 -19.21 4.92 8.88
CA ARG A 11 -18.57 5.46 7.66
C ARG A 11 -17.10 5.01 7.62
N SER A 12 -16.88 3.71 7.45
CA SER A 12 -15.52 3.15 7.38
C SER A 12 -14.94 3.33 5.98
N SER A 13 -14.11 4.35 5.80
CA SER A 13 -12.98 4.24 4.89
C SER A 13 -11.83 3.61 5.68
N TYR A 14 -11.46 2.37 5.34
CA TYR A 14 -10.31 1.67 5.94
C TYR A 14 -9.03 2.25 5.34
N ILE A 15 -8.45 3.23 6.03
CA ILE A 15 -7.11 3.74 5.73
C ILE A 15 -6.20 3.23 6.85
N ASP A 16 -5.46 2.17 6.56
CA ASP A 16 -4.61 1.50 7.56
C ASP A 16 -3.17 2.03 7.56
N ASP A 17 -2.73 2.65 6.45
CA ASP A 17 -1.36 3.14 6.26
C ASP A 17 -1.33 4.66 6.02
N ILE A 18 -0.47 5.36 6.77
CA ILE A 18 -0.23 6.80 6.62
C ILE A 18 1.28 7.02 6.42
N ALA A 19 1.62 7.78 5.38
CA ALA A 19 2.97 8.25 5.12
C ALA A 19 2.99 9.78 5.17
N HIS A 20 3.98 10.34 5.84
CA HIS A 20 4.18 11.79 5.89
C HIS A 20 5.68 12.09 5.85
N GLY A 21 6.07 13.05 5.02
CA GLY A 21 7.44 13.52 4.89
C GLY A 21 7.50 15.01 5.18
N ALA A 22 8.66 15.49 5.61
CA ALA A 22 8.91 16.90 5.85
C ALA A 22 10.33 17.29 5.38
N PRO A 23 10.57 18.57 5.02
CA PRO A 23 11.89 19.02 4.57
C PRO A 23 12.98 18.97 5.66
N THR A 24 12.58 19.01 6.94
CA THR A 24 13.50 18.98 8.08
C THR A 24 13.01 17.98 9.13
N TRP A 25 13.94 17.50 9.96
CA TRP A 25 13.64 16.61 11.08
C TRP A 25 12.70 17.27 12.10
N ASP A 26 12.94 18.54 12.43
CA ASP A 26 12.14 19.27 13.41
C ASP A 26 10.68 19.40 12.94
N GLN A 27 10.46 19.73 11.66
CA GLN A 27 9.11 19.78 11.09
C GLN A 27 8.44 18.39 11.12
N LEU A 28 9.19 17.33 10.82
CA LEU A 28 8.67 15.96 10.90
C LEU A 28 8.23 15.61 12.33
N CYS A 29 8.99 16.03 13.35
CA CYS A 29 8.64 15.84 14.75
C CYS A 29 7.38 16.61 15.14
N GLU A 30 7.24 17.86 14.71
CA GLU A 30 6.02 18.66 14.94
C GLU A 30 4.79 18.02 14.30
N ASP A 31 4.91 17.60 13.04
CA ASP A 31 3.82 16.99 12.28
C ASP A 31 3.41 15.64 12.90
N LEU A 32 4.39 14.82 13.31
CA LEU A 32 4.14 13.56 14.01
C LEU A 32 3.41 13.81 15.35
N ASN A 33 3.82 14.82 16.11
CA ASN A 33 3.16 15.17 17.37
C ASN A 33 1.70 15.60 17.14
N ALA A 34 1.45 16.43 16.11
CA ALA A 34 0.11 16.84 15.72
C ALA A 34 -0.76 15.65 15.27
N LEU A 35 -0.18 14.70 14.53
CA LEU A 35 -0.87 13.49 14.08
C LEU A 35 -1.26 12.59 15.26
N VAL A 36 -0.33 12.31 16.17
CA VAL A 36 -0.57 11.50 17.37
C VAL A 36 -1.60 12.18 18.28
N PHE A 37 -1.54 13.51 18.41
CA PHE A 37 -2.56 14.26 19.14
C PHE A 37 -3.96 14.06 18.54
N ARG A 38 -4.08 14.14 17.21
CA ARG A 38 -5.36 13.90 16.52
C ARG A 38 -5.87 12.47 16.74
N PHE A 39 -5.01 11.46 16.66
CA PHE A 39 -5.44 10.08 16.95
C PHE A 39 -5.98 9.93 18.35
N ARG A 40 -5.32 10.52 19.35
CA ARG A 40 -5.82 10.52 20.73
C ARG A 40 -7.14 11.27 20.86
N TYR A 41 -7.26 12.44 20.24
CA TYR A 41 -8.47 13.27 20.27
C TYR A 41 -9.68 12.54 19.69
N TRP A 42 -9.49 11.82 18.57
CA TRP A 42 -10.54 11.04 17.91
C TRP A 42 -10.68 9.62 18.46
N ASN A 43 -9.93 9.28 19.52
CA ASN A 43 -9.90 7.95 20.12
C ASN A 43 -9.60 6.83 19.10
N ILE A 44 -8.75 7.12 18.12
CA ILE A 44 -8.25 6.16 17.12
C ILE A 44 -7.07 5.41 17.74
N PRO A 45 -7.15 4.08 17.88
CA PRO A 45 -6.09 3.31 18.49
C PRO A 45 -4.89 3.18 17.53
N VAL A 46 -3.71 3.60 17.99
CA VAL A 46 -2.45 3.41 17.26
C VAL A 46 -1.87 2.03 17.63
N THR A 47 -2.45 0.98 17.05
CA THR A 47 -2.06 -0.42 17.34
C THR A 47 -0.80 -0.87 16.59
N SER A 48 -0.30 -0.05 15.65
CA SER A 48 0.73 -0.43 14.68
C SER A 48 2.12 0.12 14.94
N LEU A 49 2.42 0.71 16.12
CA LEU A 49 3.77 1.25 16.41
C LEU A 49 4.92 0.28 16.09
N PRO A 50 4.85 -1.03 16.37
CA PRO A 50 5.90 -1.98 15.98
C PRO A 50 6.07 -2.16 14.46
N LYS A 51 5.06 -1.80 13.66
CA LYS A 51 5.03 -1.86 12.20
C LYS A 51 5.33 -0.51 11.54
N SER A 52 5.40 0.58 12.30
CA SER A 52 5.65 1.92 11.78
C SER A 52 7.15 2.13 11.54
N GLU A 53 7.48 2.80 10.45
CA GLU A 53 8.85 3.24 10.13
C GLU A 53 8.98 4.75 10.37
N PHE A 54 10.10 5.19 10.92
CA PHE A 54 10.37 6.59 11.22
C PHE A 54 11.78 7.00 10.75
N GLY A 55 11.92 8.26 10.34
CA GLY A 55 13.22 8.85 10.03
C GLY A 55 13.97 8.25 8.84
N LYS A 56 13.22 7.74 7.87
CA LYS A 56 13.74 7.19 6.61
C LYS A 56 13.69 8.27 5.53
N LEU A 57 14.71 8.31 4.67
CA LEU A 57 14.73 9.16 3.47
C LEU A 57 13.86 8.62 2.34
N SER A 58 13.61 7.30 2.35
CA SER A 58 12.76 6.58 1.41
C SER A 58 11.98 5.52 2.18
N ILE A 59 10.68 5.41 1.92
CA ILE A 59 9.80 4.42 2.53
C ILE A 59 8.98 3.65 1.49
N PRO A 60 8.73 2.36 1.70
CA PRO A 60 7.72 1.64 0.96
C PRO A 60 6.33 2.09 1.41
N TYR A 61 5.52 2.61 0.49
CA TYR A 61 4.14 3.01 0.74
C TYR A 61 3.26 2.64 -0.45
N LEU A 62 2.19 1.87 -0.22
CA LEU A 62 1.22 1.46 -1.25
C LEU A 62 1.86 0.89 -2.54
N SER A 63 2.84 -0.01 -2.40
CA SER A 63 3.62 -0.59 -3.53
C SER A 63 4.48 0.39 -4.33
N HIS A 64 4.77 1.55 -3.77
CA HIS A 64 5.72 2.51 -4.30
C HIS A 64 6.82 2.77 -3.28
N GLU A 65 8.03 2.97 -3.77
CA GLU A 65 9.07 3.64 -3.01
C GLU A 65 8.81 5.15 -3.08
N THR A 66 8.65 5.78 -1.92
CA THR A 66 8.38 7.22 -1.79
C THR A 66 9.60 7.90 -1.16
N SER A 67 10.19 8.87 -1.86
CA SER A 67 11.30 9.69 -1.36
C SER A 67 11.11 11.16 -1.73
N ALA A 68 12.06 12.02 -1.33
CA ALA A 68 12.05 13.44 -1.70
C ALA A 68 12.21 13.66 -3.22
N GLU A 69 12.86 12.72 -3.92
CA GLU A 69 13.08 12.75 -5.36
C GLU A 69 11.84 12.35 -6.17
N GLY A 70 10.84 11.74 -5.52
CA GLY A 70 9.55 11.40 -6.12
C GLY A 70 9.05 10.00 -5.77
N LEU A 71 8.11 9.53 -6.57
CA LEU A 71 7.51 8.20 -6.46
C LEU A 71 8.14 7.26 -7.47
N ARG A 72 8.65 6.13 -7.00
CA ARG A 72 9.13 5.05 -7.86
C ARG A 72 8.25 3.83 -7.65
N ALA A 73 7.62 3.34 -8.72
CA ALA A 73 6.83 2.13 -8.64
C ALA A 73 7.73 0.94 -8.26
N THR A 74 7.31 0.18 -7.24
CA THR A 74 7.90 -1.11 -6.89
C THR A 74 6.88 -2.18 -7.23
N PRO A 75 6.72 -2.53 -8.51
CA PRO A 75 5.70 -3.49 -8.92
C PRO A 75 5.96 -4.82 -8.20
N LYS A 76 5.02 -5.22 -7.35
CA LYS A 76 4.95 -6.61 -6.91
C LYS A 76 4.50 -7.41 -8.12
N ILE A 77 5.43 -8.14 -8.72
CA ILE A 77 5.11 -9.19 -9.67
C ILE A 77 4.36 -10.27 -8.89
N ALA A 78 3.03 -10.16 -8.88
CA ALA A 78 2.16 -11.04 -8.14
C ALA A 78 1.45 -11.97 -9.13
N LYS A 79 2.15 -13.02 -9.56
CA LYS A 79 1.60 -14.07 -10.43
C LYS A 79 0.25 -14.58 -9.92
N GLY A 80 0.13 -14.78 -8.60
CA GLY A 80 -1.12 -15.21 -7.96
C GLY A 80 -2.28 -14.21 -8.10
N SER A 81 -2.03 -12.90 -8.04
CA SER A 81 -3.07 -11.87 -8.21
C SER A 81 -3.58 -11.82 -9.66
N PHE A 82 -2.65 -11.94 -10.61
CA PHE A 82 -2.98 -12.00 -12.02
C PHE A 82 -3.79 -13.26 -12.36
N LEU A 83 -3.37 -14.44 -11.88
CA LEU A 83 -4.12 -15.69 -12.03
C LEU A 83 -5.50 -15.64 -11.37
N GLY A 84 -5.61 -15.03 -10.19
CA GLY A 84 -6.90 -14.83 -9.52
C GLY A 84 -7.85 -13.95 -10.34
N SER A 85 -7.33 -12.86 -10.91
CA SER A 85 -8.09 -11.96 -11.77
C SER A 85 -8.50 -12.64 -13.09
N LEU A 86 -7.60 -13.41 -13.70
CA LEU A 86 -7.89 -14.20 -14.90
C LEU A 86 -8.97 -15.25 -14.65
N ASN A 87 -8.90 -15.95 -13.52
CA ASN A 87 -9.89 -16.95 -13.15
C ASN A 87 -11.28 -16.33 -12.96
N TYR A 88 -11.37 -15.07 -12.50
CA TYR A 88 -12.64 -14.36 -12.41
C TYR A 88 -13.29 -14.17 -13.79
N TYR A 89 -12.50 -13.93 -14.84
CA TYR A 89 -12.97 -13.72 -16.21
C TYR A 89 -12.94 -14.95 -17.11
N HIS A 90 -12.71 -16.16 -16.58
CA HIS A 90 -12.47 -17.37 -17.40
C HIS A 90 -13.57 -17.66 -18.42
N LYS A 91 -14.82 -17.27 -18.15
CA LYS A 91 -15.97 -17.51 -19.04
C LYS A 91 -15.94 -16.69 -20.32
N PHE A 92 -15.15 -15.62 -20.34
CA PHE A 92 -15.01 -14.70 -21.47
C PHE A 92 -13.72 -14.95 -22.27
N ILE A 93 -12.91 -15.92 -21.86
CA ILE A 93 -11.64 -16.26 -22.50
C ILE A 93 -11.83 -17.62 -23.19
N GLU A 94 -11.81 -17.62 -24.51
CA GLU A 94 -11.78 -18.86 -25.30
C GLU A 94 -10.49 -19.63 -25.01
N ASP A 95 -10.59 -20.96 -24.94
CA ASP A 95 -9.46 -21.85 -24.60
C ASP A 95 -8.73 -21.51 -23.30
N PHE A 96 -9.46 -20.94 -22.32
CA PHE A 96 -8.89 -20.58 -21.01
C PHE A 96 -8.03 -21.68 -20.36
N PRO A 97 -8.41 -22.98 -20.37
CA PRO A 97 -7.57 -24.02 -19.78
C PRO A 97 -6.17 -24.12 -20.42
N VAL A 98 -6.05 -23.88 -21.73
CA VAL A 98 -4.78 -23.92 -22.47
C VAL A 98 -3.92 -22.72 -22.09
N VAL A 99 -4.51 -21.52 -22.02
CA VAL A 99 -3.80 -20.31 -21.59
C VAL A 99 -3.38 -20.41 -20.12
N ALA A 100 -4.26 -20.93 -19.27
CA ALA A 100 -4.02 -21.07 -17.85
C ALA A 100 -2.86 -22.04 -17.56
N VAL A 101 -2.75 -23.16 -18.27
CA VAL A 101 -1.68 -24.15 -18.03
C VAL A 101 -0.29 -23.53 -18.22
N VAL A 102 -0.11 -22.76 -19.30
CA VAL A 102 1.15 -22.07 -19.59
C VAL A 102 1.47 -21.06 -18.48
N LEU A 103 0.47 -20.33 -18.02
CA LEU A 103 0.65 -19.36 -16.93
C LEU A 103 0.95 -20.05 -15.59
N TYR A 104 0.35 -21.20 -15.27
CA TYR A 104 0.64 -21.93 -14.05
C TYR A 104 2.08 -22.47 -14.01
N GLU A 105 2.66 -22.82 -15.16
CA GLU A 105 4.02 -23.35 -15.26
C GLU A 105 5.15 -22.31 -15.16
N LEU A 106 4.86 -21.02 -15.38
CA LEU A 106 5.88 -19.95 -15.28
C LEU A 106 6.51 -19.85 -13.89
N THR A 107 7.83 -19.77 -13.77
CA THR A 107 8.47 -19.50 -12.47
C THR A 107 8.57 -18.01 -12.19
N ASP A 108 8.66 -17.63 -10.91
CA ASP A 108 8.81 -16.22 -10.52
C ASP A 108 10.07 -15.58 -11.14
N GLU A 109 11.13 -16.37 -11.35
CA GLU A 109 12.36 -15.94 -12.00
C GLU A 109 12.15 -15.63 -13.49
N GLN A 110 11.36 -16.45 -14.19
CA GLN A 110 10.99 -16.22 -15.59
C GLN A 110 10.13 -14.96 -15.74
N VAL A 111 9.18 -14.75 -14.82
CA VAL A 111 8.36 -13.53 -14.85
C VAL A 111 9.21 -12.29 -14.55
N LYS A 112 10.16 -12.38 -13.61
CA LYS A 112 11.10 -11.30 -13.28
C LYS A 112 12.10 -11.00 -14.41
N SER A 113 12.47 -11.98 -15.23
CA SER A 113 13.38 -11.76 -16.36
C SER A 113 12.68 -11.11 -17.56
N CYS A 114 11.39 -11.40 -17.78
CA CYS A 114 10.57 -10.71 -18.79
C CYS A 114 10.28 -9.24 -18.45
N ALA A 115 10.15 -8.90 -17.15
CA ALA A 115 9.88 -7.54 -16.68
C ALA A 115 11.08 -6.55 -16.82
N LYS A 116 12.19 -6.97 -17.43
CA LYS A 116 13.41 -6.16 -17.62
C LYS A 116 13.59 -5.62 -19.05
N PHE A 117 12.63 -5.83 -19.93
CA PHE A 117 12.59 -5.17 -21.24
C PHE A 117 11.84 -3.85 -21.10
N ASP A 118 12.52 -2.83 -20.59
CA ASP A 118 12.28 -1.39 -20.78
C ASP A 118 13.50 -0.61 -20.29
#